data_AF-A0A1Y2CAX5-F1
#
_entry.id   AF-A0A1Y2CAX5-F1
#
_cell.length_a   1.000
_cell.length_b   1.000
_cell.length_c   1.000
_cell.angle_alpha   90.00
_cell.angle_beta   90.00
_cell.angle_gamma   90.00
#
_symmetry.space_group_name_H-M   'P 1'
#
loop_
_entity.id
_entity.type
_entity.pdbx_description
1 polymer ?
#
loop_
_entity_poly.entity_id
_entity_poly.type
_entity_poly.pdbx_seq_one_letter_code
_entity_poly.pdbx_strand_id
1 'polypeptide(L)'
;SYRPAEMTSKRPVPRYRQVVELPKKEEHRDPRFNKFSGKFNEGLFKRSYGFLEDYEKNEIEELRKKVVKTKDASEKEELERVQADSKTKEEKQKNIQRQWKKSEMEAVKQGKKAFYLKKSDKEKLALYEQYKKLGEGKGVDKFLEKRRKKNSASEKRFLPNARR
;
A
#
# COMPACT_ATOMS: atom_id res chain seq x y z
N SER A 1 -53.42 43.81 -18.25
CA SER A 1 -52.67 43.66 -19.52
C SER A 1 -51.21 44.02 -19.32
N TYR A 2 -50.32 43.03 -19.28
CA TYR A 2 -48.88 43.28 -19.19
C TYR A 2 -48.37 43.58 -20.60
N ARG A 3 -48.26 44.87 -20.94
CA ARG A 3 -47.80 45.29 -22.26
C ARG A 3 -46.29 45.56 -22.19
N PRO A 4 -45.48 44.98 -23.08
CA PRO A 4 -44.04 45.23 -23.09
C PRO A 4 -43.74 46.70 -23.38
N ALA A 5 -42.75 47.25 -22.69
CA ALA A 5 -42.23 48.58 -22.98
C ALA A 5 -41.32 48.52 -24.23
N GLU A 6 -41.58 49.37 -25.21
CA GLU A 6 -40.76 49.47 -26.41
C GLU A 6 -39.49 50.29 -26.09
N MET A 7 -38.31 49.78 -26.48
CA MET A 7 -37.03 50.45 -26.30
C MET A 7 -36.41 50.84 -27.65
N THR A 8 -35.73 51.99 -27.70
CA THR A 8 -35.08 52.47 -28.93
C THR A 8 -33.86 51.63 -29.32
N SER A 9 -33.77 51.26 -30.60
CA SER A 9 -32.61 50.56 -31.19
C SER A 9 -31.35 51.42 -31.28
N LYS A 10 -31.47 52.75 -31.09
CA LYS A 10 -30.35 53.70 -31.16
C LYS A 10 -29.52 53.77 -29.87
N ARG A 11 -29.96 53.10 -28.80
CA ARG A 11 -29.23 53.11 -27.53
C ARG A 11 -28.03 52.15 -27.63
N PRO A 12 -26.78 52.65 -27.56
CA PRO A 12 -25.60 51.78 -27.62
C PRO A 12 -25.59 50.84 -26.42
N VAL A 13 -25.26 49.56 -26.66
CA VAL A 13 -25.16 48.56 -25.60
C VAL A 13 -23.98 48.94 -24.68
N PRO A 14 -24.17 49.02 -23.35
CA PRO A 14 -23.07 49.30 -22.44
C PRO A 14 -22.02 48.18 -22.54
N ARG A 15 -20.73 48.56 -22.62
CA ARG A 15 -19.62 47.60 -22.67
C ARG A 15 -19.47 46.79 -21.38
N TYR A 16 -19.91 47.36 -20.26
CA TYR A 16 -19.84 46.72 -18.95
C TYR A 16 -21.16 46.08 -18.60
N ARG A 17 -21.11 44.78 -18.32
CA ARG A 17 -22.24 44.00 -17.82
C ARG A 17 -22.36 44.24 -16.32
N GLN A 18 -23.56 44.57 -15.82
CA GLN A 18 -23.81 44.56 -14.38
C GLN A 18 -23.83 43.10 -13.92
N VAL A 19 -22.72 42.66 -13.33
CA VAL A 19 -22.62 41.32 -12.74
C VAL A 19 -23.35 41.39 -11.40
N VAL A 20 -24.57 40.85 -11.35
CA VAL A 20 -25.24 40.62 -10.07
C VAL A 20 -24.49 39.51 -9.36
N GLU A 21 -23.91 39.80 -8.19
CA GLU A 21 -23.30 38.78 -7.36
C GLU A 21 -24.40 37.79 -6.93
N LEU A 22 -24.42 36.62 -7.56
CA LEU A 22 -25.28 35.53 -7.10
C LEU A 22 -24.77 35.05 -5.73
N PRO A 23 -25.66 34.68 -4.80
CA PRO A 23 -25.23 34.09 -3.55
C PRO A 23 -24.34 32.88 -3.86
N LYS A 24 -23.14 32.84 -3.25
CA LYS A 24 -22.20 31.74 -3.44
C LYS A 24 -22.92 30.43 -3.15
N LYS A 25 -22.97 29.56 -4.16
CA LYS A 25 -23.55 28.22 -4.02
C LYS A 25 -22.78 27.50 -2.92
N GLU A 26 -23.49 26.93 -1.95
CA GLU A 26 -22.83 26.19 -0.87
C GLU A 26 -21.97 25.07 -1.46
N GLU A 27 -20.67 25.11 -1.19
CA GLU A 27 -19.76 24.07 -1.64
C GLU A 27 -20.14 22.76 -0.96
N HIS A 28 -20.32 21.70 -1.75
CA HIS A 28 -20.58 20.37 -1.23
C HIS A 28 -19.40 19.92 -0.36
N ARG A 29 -19.63 19.85 0.96
CA ARG A 29 -18.61 19.46 1.93
C ARG A 29 -18.52 17.93 1.97
N ASP A 30 -17.69 17.35 1.09
CA ASP A 30 -17.33 15.95 1.22
C ASP A 30 -16.34 15.80 2.38
N PRO A 31 -16.67 15.10 3.48
CA PRO A 31 -15.78 14.95 4.62
C PRO A 31 -14.44 14.30 4.26
N ARG A 32 -14.33 13.57 3.14
CA ARG A 32 -13.08 13.00 2.65
C ARG A 32 -12.12 14.05 2.08
N PHE A 33 -12.66 15.13 1.52
CA PHE A 33 -11.90 16.17 0.83
C PHE A 33 -11.96 17.54 1.53
N ASN A 34 -12.77 17.66 2.58
CA ASN A 34 -12.94 18.89 3.34
C ASN A 34 -11.74 19.15 4.27
N LYS A 35 -11.14 20.34 4.16
CA LYS A 35 -10.02 20.78 5.01
C LYS A 35 -10.31 20.74 6.51
N PHE A 36 -11.58 20.84 6.91
CA PHE A 36 -11.99 20.80 8.32
C PHE A 36 -12.03 19.39 8.93
N SER A 37 -11.98 18.33 8.12
CA SER A 37 -12.14 16.95 8.59
C SER A 37 -10.90 16.33 9.27
N GLY A 38 -9.82 17.09 9.43
CA GLY A 38 -8.57 16.61 10.03
C GLY A 38 -7.73 15.71 9.12
N LYS A 39 -6.65 15.13 9.67
CA LYS A 39 -5.73 14.22 8.95
C LYS A 39 -5.88 12.79 9.47
N PHE A 40 -5.63 11.81 8.61
CA PHE A 40 -5.64 10.40 8.99
C PHE A 40 -4.64 10.12 10.13
N ASN A 41 -5.13 9.51 11.22
CA ASN A 41 -4.32 9.08 12.34
C ASN A 41 -4.33 7.54 12.41
N GLU A 42 -3.24 6.92 11.95
CA GLU A 42 -3.09 5.45 11.91
C GLU A 42 -3.23 4.82 13.30
N GLY A 43 -2.76 5.50 14.36
CA GLY A 43 -2.83 4.99 15.72
C GLY A 43 -4.25 4.99 16.28
N LEU A 44 -5.01 6.06 16.04
CA LEU A 44 -6.42 6.13 16.43
C LEU A 44 -7.26 5.13 15.62
N PHE A 45 -7.02 5.04 14.31
CA PHE A 45 -7.70 4.10 13.42
C PHE A 45 -7.52 2.66 13.89
N LYS A 46 -6.30 2.23 14.20
CA LYS A 46 -6.06 0.87 14.72
C LYS A 46 -6.73 0.61 16.06
N ARG A 47 -6.86 1.63 16.91
CA ARG A 47 -7.56 1.51 18.19
C ARG A 47 -9.08 1.43 17.99
N SER A 48 -9.65 2.29 17.16
CA SER A 48 -11.09 2.33 16.90
C SER A 48 -11.57 1.10 16.12
N TYR A 49 -10.73 0.57 15.23
CA TYR A 49 -11.02 -0.61 14.42
C TYR A 49 -10.21 -1.84 14.86
N GLY A 50 -9.82 -1.92 16.14
CA GLY A 50 -9.02 -3.04 16.65
C GLY A 50 -9.72 -4.39 16.52
N PHE A 51 -11.05 -4.40 16.51
CA PHE A 51 -11.86 -5.60 16.29
C PHE A 51 -11.62 -6.26 14.92
N LEU A 52 -11.15 -5.50 13.91
CA LEU A 52 -10.80 -6.07 12.61
C LEU A 52 -9.60 -7.01 12.73
N GLU A 53 -8.63 -6.69 13.59
CA GLU A 53 -7.48 -7.57 13.82
C GLU A 53 -7.92 -8.91 14.44
N ASP A 54 -8.95 -8.90 15.29
CA ASP A 54 -9.49 -10.11 15.91
C ASP A 54 -10.33 -10.92 14.91
N TYR A 55 -11.11 -10.25 14.06
CA TYR A 55 -11.84 -10.89 12.97
C TYR A 55 -10.89 -11.56 11.98
N GLU A 56 -9.83 -10.87 11.55
CA GLU A 56 -8.79 -11.41 10.66
C GLU A 56 -8.09 -12.64 11.28
N LYS A 57 -7.77 -12.60 12.58
CA LYS A 57 -7.18 -13.75 13.28
C LYS A 57 -8.12 -14.95 13.25
N ASN A 58 -9.41 -14.73 13.57
CA ASN A 58 -10.42 -15.78 13.56
C ASN A 58 -10.59 -16.39 12.16
N GLU A 59 -10.64 -15.55 11.11
CA GLU A 59 -10.73 -16.00 9.72
C GLU A 59 -9.51 -16.86 9.32
N ILE A 60 -8.29 -16.44 9.69
CA ILE A 60 -7.06 -17.22 9.46
C ILE A 60 -7.12 -18.56 10.20
N GLU A 61 -7.64 -18.60 11.42
CA GLU A 61 -7.80 -19.84 12.18
C GLU A 61 -8.83 -20.77 11.57
N GLU A 62 -9.95 -20.25 11.08
CA GLU A 62 -10.94 -21.03 10.34
C GLU A 62 -10.36 -21.59 9.05
N LEU A 63 -9.60 -20.79 8.29
CA LEU A 63 -8.88 -21.25 7.10
C LEU A 63 -7.91 -22.39 7.45
N ARG A 64 -7.16 -22.29 8.54
CA ARG A 64 -6.29 -23.39 9.02
C ARG A 64 -7.08 -24.66 9.30
N LYS A 65 -8.21 -24.54 10.01
CA LYS A 65 -9.07 -25.69 10.32
C LYS A 65 -9.62 -26.32 9.04
N LYS A 66 -9.98 -25.53 8.04
CA LYS A 66 -10.43 -26.01 6.72
C LYS A 66 -9.32 -26.78 6.00
N VAL A 67 -8.11 -26.21 5.90
CA VAL A 67 -6.93 -26.86 5.29
C VAL A 67 -6.61 -28.23 5.90
N VAL A 68 -6.76 -28.37 7.23
CA VAL A 68 -6.50 -29.64 7.92
C VAL A 68 -7.61 -30.68 7.65
N LYS A 69 -8.85 -30.23 7.46
CA LYS A 69 -10.01 -31.11 7.25
C LYS A 69 -10.17 -31.55 5.80
N THR A 70 -9.75 -30.73 4.82
CA THR A 70 -9.85 -31.07 3.40
C THR A 70 -8.93 -32.23 3.05
N LYS A 71 -9.51 -33.24 2.37
CA LYS A 71 -8.78 -34.42 1.87
C LYS A 71 -8.36 -34.25 0.43
N ASP A 72 -9.12 -33.47 -0.34
CA ASP A 72 -8.84 -33.20 -1.75
C ASP A 72 -7.60 -32.32 -1.91
N ALA A 73 -6.62 -32.81 -2.68
CA ALA A 73 -5.32 -32.18 -2.83
C ALA A 73 -5.41 -30.80 -3.52
N SER A 74 -6.26 -30.67 -4.55
CA SER A 74 -6.42 -29.43 -5.30
C SER A 74 -7.06 -28.34 -4.44
N GLU A 75 -8.16 -28.66 -3.74
CA GLU A 75 -8.84 -27.70 -2.85
C GLU A 75 -7.93 -27.31 -1.67
N LYS A 76 -7.15 -28.25 -1.15
CA LYS A 76 -6.19 -27.97 -0.10
C LYS A 76 -5.10 -27.00 -0.56
N GLU A 77 -4.56 -27.17 -1.76
CA GLU A 77 -3.57 -26.25 -2.34
C GLU A 77 -4.15 -24.84 -2.52
N GLU A 78 -5.40 -24.73 -2.99
CA GLU A 78 -6.08 -23.44 -3.11
C GLU A 78 -6.28 -22.75 -1.76
N LEU A 79 -6.72 -23.48 -0.74
CA LEU A 79 -6.90 -22.96 0.62
C LEU A 79 -5.56 -22.52 1.24
N GLU A 80 -4.49 -23.30 1.04
CA GLU A 80 -3.14 -22.94 1.49
C GLU A 80 -2.62 -21.68 0.77
N ARG A 81 -2.93 -21.51 -0.51
CA ARG A 81 -2.58 -20.31 -1.27
C ARG A 81 -3.29 -19.07 -0.74
N VAL A 82 -4.60 -19.14 -0.52
CA VAL A 82 -5.39 -18.03 0.06
C VAL A 82 -4.85 -17.67 1.45
N GLN A 83 -4.52 -18.67 2.25
CA GLN A 83 -3.91 -18.45 3.56
C GLN A 83 -2.54 -17.74 3.47
N ALA A 84 -1.69 -18.11 2.50
CA ALA A 84 -0.38 -17.49 2.31
C ALA A 84 -0.47 -16.02 1.85
N ASP A 85 -1.49 -15.71 1.05
CA ASP A 85 -1.76 -14.38 0.50
C ASP A 85 -2.38 -13.42 1.51
N SER A 86 -3.05 -13.93 2.55
CA SER A 86 -3.66 -13.12 3.64
C SER A 86 -2.67 -12.18 4.34
N LYS A 87 -1.37 -12.55 4.41
CA LYS A 87 -0.35 -11.68 5.02
C LYS A 87 0.25 -10.74 4.00
N THR A 88 -0.06 -9.45 4.15
CA THR A 88 0.46 -8.40 3.27
C THR A 88 2.00 -8.34 3.30
N LYS A 89 2.59 -7.95 2.17
CA LYS A 89 4.04 -7.70 2.09
C LYS A 89 4.48 -6.62 3.08
N GLU A 90 3.61 -5.64 3.34
CA GLU A 90 3.87 -4.55 4.28
C GLU A 90 3.96 -5.04 5.72
N GLU A 91 3.03 -5.87 6.18
CA GLU A 91 3.10 -6.47 7.52
C GLU A 91 4.37 -7.29 7.70
N LYS A 92 4.74 -8.09 6.69
CA LYS A 92 5.98 -8.85 6.70
C LYS A 92 7.15 -7.90 6.95
N GLN A 93 7.31 -6.84 6.14
CA GLN A 93 8.37 -5.85 6.31
C GLN A 93 8.33 -5.11 7.66
N LYS A 94 7.14 -4.72 8.14
CA LYS A 94 6.96 -4.09 9.46
C LYS A 94 7.43 -5.04 10.57
N ASN A 95 7.16 -6.34 10.45
CA ASN A 95 7.60 -7.34 11.42
C ASN A 95 9.12 -7.53 11.42
N ILE A 96 9.80 -7.58 10.26
CA ILE A 96 11.27 -7.62 10.17
C ILE A 96 11.88 -6.44 10.91
N GLN A 97 11.35 -5.24 10.65
CA GLN A 97 11.85 -4.02 11.29
C GLN A 97 11.59 -4.02 12.79
N ARG A 98 10.43 -4.51 13.25
CA ARG A 98 10.12 -4.65 14.67
C ARG A 98 11.07 -5.63 15.36
N GLN A 99 11.31 -6.79 14.78
CA GLN A 99 12.23 -7.79 15.32
C GLN A 99 13.65 -7.24 15.43
N TRP A 100 14.15 -6.60 14.37
CA TRP A 100 15.47 -5.97 14.38
C TRP A 100 15.58 -4.87 15.45
N LYS A 101 14.57 -4.00 15.56
CA LYS A 101 14.53 -2.95 16.60
C LYS A 101 14.55 -3.54 18.01
N LYS A 102 13.85 -4.66 18.22
CA LYS A 102 13.83 -5.35 19.50
C LYS A 102 15.22 -5.90 19.85
N SER A 103 15.88 -6.59 18.91
CA SER A 103 17.24 -7.10 19.13
C SER A 103 18.27 -5.98 19.34
N GLU A 104 18.14 -4.86 18.62
CA GLU A 104 19.03 -3.72 18.80
C GLU A 104 18.81 -3.07 20.16
N MET A 105 17.57 -2.93 20.62
CA MET A 105 17.25 -2.43 21.96
C MET A 105 17.85 -3.29 23.07
N GLU A 106 17.79 -4.62 22.92
CA GLU A 106 18.41 -5.56 23.85
C GLU A 106 19.94 -5.43 23.86
N ALA A 107 20.58 -5.31 22.69
CA ALA A 107 22.02 -5.09 22.59
C ALA A 107 22.45 -3.73 23.18
N VAL A 108 21.65 -2.68 22.99
CA VAL A 108 21.89 -1.37 23.59
C VAL A 108 21.79 -1.43 25.11
N LYS A 109 20.81 -2.18 25.63
CA LYS A 109 20.68 -2.44 27.07
C LYS A 109 21.91 -3.16 27.65
N GLN A 110 22.58 -3.99 26.85
CA GLN A 110 23.85 -4.64 27.20
C GLN A 110 25.08 -3.73 27.06
N GLY A 111 24.91 -2.48 26.62
CA GLY A 111 25.99 -1.49 26.50
C GLY A 111 26.49 -1.24 25.07
N LYS A 112 25.89 -1.86 24.04
CA LYS A 112 26.18 -1.51 22.65
C LYS A 112 25.71 -0.08 22.36
N LYS A 113 26.47 0.67 21.56
CA LYS A 113 26.01 1.97 21.05
C LYS A 113 24.81 1.78 20.11
N ALA A 114 23.76 2.57 20.31
CA ALA A 114 22.57 2.53 19.47
C ALA A 114 22.91 2.74 18.00
N PHE A 115 22.55 1.76 17.18
CA PHE A 115 22.69 1.80 15.73
C PHE A 115 21.32 1.94 15.07
N TYR A 116 21.25 2.71 13.98
CA TYR A 116 20.05 2.89 13.19
C TYR A 116 20.31 2.48 11.74
N LEU A 117 19.55 1.51 11.23
CA LEU A 117 19.71 1.03 9.86
C LEU A 117 19.42 2.12 8.83
N LYS A 118 20.30 2.19 7.82
CA LYS A 118 20.02 2.91 6.57
C LYS A 118 18.89 2.22 5.79
N LYS A 119 18.29 2.94 4.84
CA LYS A 119 17.23 2.39 3.97
C LYS A 119 17.71 1.13 3.22
N SER A 120 18.92 1.18 2.66
CA SER A 120 19.56 0.04 1.99
C SER A 120 19.70 -1.19 2.89
N ASP A 121 19.99 -1.00 4.17
CA ASP A 121 20.23 -2.12 5.08
C ASP A 121 18.91 -2.75 5.54
N LYS A 122 17.83 -1.96 5.63
CA LYS A 122 16.46 -2.50 5.82
C LYS A 122 16.04 -3.38 4.65
N GLU A 123 16.37 -2.97 3.42
CA GLU A 123 16.10 -3.78 2.23
C GLU A 123 16.91 -5.07 2.21
N LYS A 124 18.20 -5.00 2.60
CA LYS A 124 19.05 -6.20 2.75
C LYS A 124 18.50 -7.16 3.79
N LEU A 125 17.99 -6.67 4.92
CA LEU A 125 17.35 -7.52 5.94
C LEU A 125 16.11 -8.23 5.40
N ALA A 126 15.25 -7.50 4.68
CA ALA A 126 14.08 -8.09 4.06
C ALA A 126 14.45 -9.17 3.02
N LEU A 127 15.51 -8.91 2.25
CA LEU A 127 16.05 -9.85 1.28
C LEU A 127 16.66 -11.09 1.96
N TYR A 128 17.40 -10.90 3.05
CA TYR A 128 17.97 -11.99 3.84
C TYR A 128 16.88 -12.91 4.40
N GLU A 129 15.81 -12.36 4.98
CA GLU A 129 14.68 -13.17 5.43
C GLU A 129 14.00 -13.94 4.28
N GLN A 130 13.88 -13.32 3.11
CA GLN A 130 13.31 -13.97 1.93
C GLN A 130 14.17 -15.18 1.50
N TYR A 131 15.50 -15.02 1.47
CA TYR A 131 16.41 -16.12 1.16
C TYR A 131 16.39 -17.21 2.23
N LYS A 132 16.37 -16.82 3.51
CA LYS A 132 16.27 -17.77 4.63
C LYS A 132 15.01 -18.65 4.54
N LYS A 133 13.86 -18.08 4.14
CA LYS A 133 12.62 -18.83 3.92
C LYS A 133 12.70 -19.81 2.74
N LEU A 134 13.53 -19.52 1.75
CA LEU A 134 13.73 -20.38 0.60
C LEU A 134 14.64 -21.59 0.91
N GLY A 135 15.26 -21.60 2.11
CA GLY A 135 16.14 -22.67 2.60
C GLY A 135 17.54 -22.63 1.99
N GLU A 136 18.42 -23.49 2.47
CA GLU A 136 19.74 -23.72 1.87
C GLU A 136 19.62 -24.81 0.79
N GLY A 137 20.06 -24.50 -0.44
CA GLY A 137 20.11 -25.47 -1.55
C GLY A 137 19.43 -24.99 -2.85
N LYS A 138 18.95 -25.96 -3.65
CA LYS A 138 18.53 -25.77 -5.05
C LYS A 138 17.45 -24.71 -5.26
N GLY A 139 16.67 -24.34 -4.23
CA GLY A 139 15.66 -23.28 -4.30
C GLY A 139 16.27 -21.89 -4.48
N VAL A 140 17.33 -21.58 -3.72
CA VAL A 140 18.06 -20.30 -3.80
C VAL A 140 18.81 -20.19 -5.11
N ASP A 141 19.49 -21.24 -5.54
CA ASP A 141 20.22 -21.25 -6.82
C ASP A 141 19.28 -21.00 -8.00
N LYS A 142 18.16 -21.72 -8.07
CA LYS A 142 17.13 -21.51 -9.10
C LYS A 142 16.58 -20.08 -9.09
N PHE A 143 16.35 -19.50 -7.90
CA PHE A 143 15.87 -18.12 -7.79
C PHE A 143 16.93 -17.12 -8.27
N LEU A 144 18.20 -17.31 -7.89
CA LEU A 144 19.32 -16.49 -8.34
C LEU A 144 19.53 -16.61 -9.84
N GLU A 145 19.44 -17.81 -10.41
CA GLU A 145 19.51 -18.05 -11.85
C GLU A 145 18.38 -17.33 -12.60
N LYS A 146 17.13 -17.44 -12.13
CA LYS A 146 16.00 -16.70 -12.71
C LYS A 146 16.24 -15.19 -12.66
N ARG A 147 16.75 -14.67 -11.55
CA ARG A 147 17.06 -13.25 -11.38
C ARG A 147 18.21 -12.81 -12.30
N ARG A 148 19.27 -13.61 -12.44
CA ARG A 148 20.37 -13.39 -13.39
C ARG A 148 19.87 -13.36 -14.83
N LYS A 149 19.06 -14.34 -15.25
CA LYS A 149 18.45 -14.38 -16.59
C LYS A 149 17.57 -13.16 -16.86
N LYS A 150 16.75 -12.74 -15.88
CA LYS A 150 15.91 -11.54 -15.99
C LYS A 150 16.74 -10.25 -16.12
N ASN A 151 17.78 -10.11 -15.30
CA ASN A 151 18.67 -8.94 -15.35
C ASN A 151 19.41 -8.88 -16.69
N SER A 152 20.00 -9.99 -17.14
CA SER A 152 20.66 -10.08 -18.44
C SER A 152 19.69 -9.77 -19.59
N ALA A 153 18.47 -10.29 -19.57
CA ALA A 153 17.45 -9.96 -20.57
C ALA A 153 17.08 -8.48 -20.55
N SER A 154 16.98 -7.86 -19.37
CA SER A 154 16.72 -6.43 -19.20
C SER A 154 17.86 -5.57 -19.75
N GLU A 155 19.12 -5.90 -19.42
CA GLU A 155 20.32 -5.22 -19.92
C GLU A 155 20.40 -5.33 -21.45
N LYS A 156 20.11 -6.51 -22.00
CA LYS A 156 20.01 -6.73 -23.45
C LYS A 156 18.92 -5.91 -24.13
N ARG A 157 17.87 -5.43 -23.45
CA ARG A 157 16.88 -4.52 -24.08
C ARG A 157 17.47 -3.17 -24.46
N PHE A 158 18.51 -2.73 -23.76
CA PHE A 158 19.16 -1.44 -24.01
C PHE A 158 20.42 -1.56 -24.89
N LEU A 159 20.80 -2.79 -25.28
CA LEU A 159 21.87 -3.02 -26.23
C LEU A 159 21.36 -2.85 -27.67
N PRO A 160 22.15 -2.23 -28.58
CA PRO A 160 21.84 -2.20 -30.00
C PRO A 160 21.67 -3.62 -30.56
N ASN A 161 20.76 -3.83 -31.51
CA ASN A 161 20.44 -5.16 -32.05
C ASN A 161 21.68 -5.94 -32.58
N ALA A 162 22.71 -5.24 -33.06
CA ALA A 162 23.97 -5.85 -33.50
C ALA A 162 24.84 -6.42 -32.36
N ARG A 163 24.52 -6.12 -31.09
CA ARG A 163 25.27 -6.52 -29.89
C ARG A 163 24.43 -7.34 -28.89
N ARG A 164 23.22 -7.76 -29.29
CA ARG A 164 22.19 -8.32 -28.41
C ARG A 164 22.29 -9.84 -28.24
#